data_AF-A0A7W7RF30-F1
#
_entry.id   AF-A0A7W7RF30-F1
#
_cell.length_a   1.000
_cell.length_b   1.000
_cell.length_c   1.000
_cell.angle_alpha   90.00
_cell.angle_beta   90.00
_cell.angle_gamma   90.00
#
_symmetry.space_group_name_H-M   'P 1'
#
loop_
_entity.id
_entity.type
_entity.pdbx_description
1 polymer ?
#
loop_
_entity_poly.entity_id
_entity_poly.type
_entity_poly.pdbx_seq_one_letter_code
_entity_poly.pdbx_strand_id
1 'polypeptide(L)'
;MMVLLRHLLGDVLRQLRQRQGRTLREVSADARVSLGYLSEVERGQKEASSELLSSICTALGVQLSQVLRDVADQLALVELQETALLSEGAEQIGIDSVPDRVPDVVDMVGV
;
A
#
# COMPACT_ATOMS: atom_id res chain seq x y z
N MET A 1 -4.51 6.58 -6.86
CA MET A 1 -5.49 6.90 -5.78
C MET A 1 -4.72 6.72 -4.51
N MET A 2 -4.59 7.75 -3.64
CA MET A 2 -3.63 7.66 -2.52
C MET A 2 -3.83 6.39 -1.69
N VAL A 3 -2.82 5.52 -1.73
CA VAL A 3 -2.78 4.33 -0.91
C VAL A 3 -2.41 4.70 0.51
N LEU A 4 -3.18 4.16 1.45
CA LEU A 4 -2.99 4.40 2.87
C LEU A 4 -2.49 3.10 3.49
N LEU A 5 -1.46 3.21 4.32
CA LEU A 5 -0.80 2.07 4.94
C LEU A 5 -1.79 1.13 5.65
N ARG A 6 -2.78 1.69 6.36
CA ARG A 6 -3.82 0.90 7.04
C ARG A 6 -4.65 0.00 6.13
N HIS A 7 -4.82 0.35 4.85
CA HIS A 7 -5.54 -0.52 3.91
C HIS A 7 -4.68 -1.75 3.60
N LEU A 8 -3.41 -1.55 3.21
CA LEU A 8 -2.49 -2.66 2.93
C LEU A 8 -2.26 -3.54 4.15
N LEU A 9 -2.06 -2.93 5.32
CA LEU A 9 -1.93 -3.63 6.58
C LEU A 9 -3.19 -4.47 6.88
N GLY A 10 -4.37 -3.87 6.74
CA GLY A 10 -5.65 -4.55 6.92
C GLY A 10 -5.82 -5.74 5.98
N ASP A 11 -5.46 -5.59 4.71
CA ASP A 11 -5.54 -6.63 3.69
C ASP A 11 -4.58 -7.79 4.00
N VAL A 12 -3.33 -7.51 4.38
CA VAL A 12 -2.37 -8.56 4.79
C VAL A 12 -2.88 -9.33 6.01
N LEU A 13 -3.36 -8.65 7.05
CA LEU A 13 -3.90 -9.29 8.25
C LEU A 13 -5.12 -10.17 7.92
N ARG A 14 -6.03 -9.66 7.09
CA ARG A 14 -7.20 -10.39 6.61
C ARG A 14 -6.82 -11.64 5.83
N GLN A 15 -5.86 -11.53 4.91
CA GLN A 15 -5.37 -12.66 4.13
C GLN A 15 -4.75 -13.73 5.02
N LEU A 16 -3.92 -13.35 5.99
CA LEU A 16 -3.32 -14.29 6.96
C LEU A 16 -4.40 -15.02 7.77
N ARG A 17 -5.38 -14.29 8.29
CA ARG A 17 -6.51 -14.88 9.00
C ARG A 17 -7.28 -15.88 8.13
N GLN A 18 -7.60 -15.50 6.89
CA GLN A 18 -8.35 -16.34 5.96
C GLN A 18 -7.57 -17.59 5.53
N ARG A 19 -6.26 -17.47 5.31
CA ARG A 19 -5.37 -18.61 5.00
C ARG A 19 -5.34 -19.64 6.13
N GLN A 20 -5.49 -19.20 7.38
CA GLN A 20 -5.61 -20.08 8.54
C GLN A 20 -7.02 -20.69 8.71
N GLY A 21 -8.00 -20.30 7.88
CA GLY A 21 -9.40 -20.72 8.02
C GLY A 21 -10.10 -20.15 9.25
N ARG A 22 -9.55 -19.10 9.86
CA ARG A 22 -10.05 -18.54 11.13
C ARG A 22 -11.06 -17.42 10.89
N THR A 23 -12.07 -17.38 11.73
CA THR A 23 -13.11 -16.34 11.76
C THR A 23 -12.61 -15.08 12.47
N LEU A 24 -13.25 -13.94 12.19
CA LEU A 24 -13.02 -12.70 12.94
C LEU A 24 -13.21 -12.91 14.44
N ARG A 25 -14.23 -13.68 14.84
CA ARG A 25 -14.56 -13.95 16.24
C ARG A 25 -13.39 -14.62 16.96
N GLU A 26 -12.83 -15.67 16.38
CA GLU A 26 -11.71 -16.42 16.96
C GLU A 26 -10.48 -15.52 17.15
N VAL A 27 -10.06 -14.81 16.10
CA VAL A 27 -8.85 -13.97 16.19
C VAL A 27 -9.07 -12.78 17.12
N SER A 28 -10.25 -12.15 17.10
CA SER A 28 -10.55 -11.01 17.98
C SER A 28 -10.53 -11.41 19.46
N ALA A 29 -11.02 -12.61 19.78
CA ALA A 29 -10.98 -13.14 21.14
C ALA A 29 -9.54 -13.35 21.63
N ASP A 30 -8.70 -13.99 20.81
CA ASP A 30 -7.29 -14.24 21.14
C ASP A 30 -6.48 -12.94 21.24
N ALA A 31 -6.76 -11.97 20.37
CA ALA A 31 -6.13 -10.65 20.37
C ALA A 31 -6.67 -9.70 21.46
N ARG A 32 -7.69 -10.12 22.22
CA ARG A 32 -8.38 -9.31 23.25
C ARG A 32 -8.92 -7.98 22.73
N VAL A 33 -9.44 -7.97 21.51
CA VAL A 33 -10.11 -6.83 20.89
C VAL A 33 -11.55 -7.18 20.54
N SER A 34 -12.40 -6.18 20.27
CA SER A 34 -13.74 -6.47 19.79
C SER A 34 -13.70 -7.00 18.35
N LEU A 35 -14.66 -7.86 18.01
CA LEU A 35 -14.85 -8.36 16.64
C LEU A 35 -15.01 -7.19 15.65
N GLY A 36 -15.81 -6.18 16.04
CA GLY A 36 -16.02 -4.98 15.23
C GLY A 36 -14.73 -4.22 14.99
N TYR A 37 -13.88 -4.06 16.01
CA TYR A 37 -12.59 -3.40 15.88
C TYR A 37 -11.67 -4.12 14.91
N LEU A 38 -11.51 -5.46 15.03
CA LEU A 38 -10.70 -6.23 14.09
C LEU A 38 -11.25 -6.12 12.65
N SER A 39 -12.57 -6.14 12.48
CA SER A 39 -13.21 -5.94 11.18
C SER A 39 -12.93 -4.56 10.58
N GLU A 40 -12.95 -3.50 11.38
CA GLU A 40 -12.59 -2.15 10.94
C GLU A 40 -11.11 -2.04 10.57
N VAL A 41 -10.21 -2.67 11.32
CA VAL A 41 -8.77 -2.72 11.00
C VAL A 41 -8.52 -3.46 9.70
N GLU A 42 -9.12 -4.64 9.50
CA GLU A 42 -8.97 -5.43 8.27
C GLU A 42 -9.52 -4.73 7.01
N ARG A 43 -10.44 -3.77 7.18
CA ARG A 43 -10.95 -2.92 6.09
C ARG A 43 -10.21 -1.59 5.97
N GLY A 44 -9.15 -1.39 6.78
CA GLY A 44 -8.41 -0.14 6.91
C GLY A 44 -9.28 1.08 7.21
N GLN A 45 -10.31 0.91 8.04
CA GLN A 45 -11.12 2.01 8.58
C GLN A 45 -10.55 2.57 9.88
N LYS A 46 -9.61 1.84 10.51
CA LYS A 46 -8.94 2.23 11.74
C LYS A 46 -7.43 2.10 11.59
N GLU A 47 -6.72 3.05 12.21
CA GLU A 47 -5.29 2.94 12.49
C GLU A 47 -5.14 2.15 13.80
N ALA A 48 -4.54 0.96 13.72
CA ALA A 48 -4.25 0.18 14.92
C ALA A 48 -3.01 0.75 15.63
N SER A 49 -3.05 0.85 16.97
CA SER A 49 -1.82 1.16 17.72
C SER A 49 -0.82 0.01 17.58
N SER A 50 0.45 0.29 17.85
CA SER A 50 1.52 -0.72 17.81
C SER A 50 1.23 -1.90 18.76
N GLU A 51 0.65 -1.65 19.94
CA GLU A 51 0.27 -2.67 20.92
C GLU A 51 -0.86 -3.56 20.39
N LEU A 52 -1.88 -2.97 19.76
CA LEU A 52 -3.00 -3.72 19.19
C LEU A 52 -2.56 -4.52 17.97
N LEU A 53 -1.72 -3.94 17.11
CA LEU A 53 -1.13 -4.65 15.98
C LEU A 53 -0.29 -5.85 16.44
N SER A 54 0.53 -5.67 17.48
CA SER A 54 1.30 -6.76 18.10
C SER A 54 0.40 -7.86 18.65
N SER A 55 -0.71 -7.49 19.31
CA SER A 55 -1.70 -8.43 19.85
C SER A 55 -2.38 -9.24 18.75
N ILE A 56 -2.74 -8.59 17.64
CA ILE A 56 -3.33 -9.26 16.46
C ILE A 56 -2.31 -10.20 15.80
N CYS A 57 -1.06 -9.77 15.62
CA CYS A 57 0.00 -10.63 15.07
C CYS A 57 0.25 -11.85 15.94
N THR A 58 0.26 -11.67 17.27
CA THR A 58 0.39 -12.75 18.25
C THR A 58 -0.78 -13.72 18.15
N ALA A 59 -2.01 -13.22 18.08
CA ALA A 59 -3.20 -14.04 17.90
C ALA A 59 -3.17 -14.85 16.59
N LEU A 60 -2.60 -14.28 15.52
CA LEU A 60 -2.39 -14.96 14.24
C LEU A 60 -1.14 -15.86 14.23
N GLY A 61 -0.33 -15.90 15.29
CA GLY A 61 0.90 -16.70 15.33
C GLY A 61 1.96 -16.26 14.32
N VAL A 62 1.98 -14.99 13.93
CA VAL A 62 2.94 -14.43 12.97
C VAL A 62 3.80 -13.34 13.61
N GLN A 63 5.01 -13.18 13.09
CA GLN A 63 5.91 -12.11 13.50
C GLN A 63 5.53 -10.81 12.80
N LEU A 64 5.50 -9.69 13.53
CA LEU A 64 5.22 -8.36 12.96
C LEU A 64 6.17 -8.02 11.81
N SER A 65 7.44 -8.40 11.89
CA SER A 65 8.43 -8.16 10.83
C SER A 65 8.04 -8.84 9.51
N GLN A 66 7.37 -9.99 9.55
CA GLN A 66 6.88 -10.67 8.35
C GLN A 66 5.68 -9.92 7.76
N VAL A 67 4.73 -9.51 8.61
CA VAL A 67 3.59 -8.69 8.18
C VAL A 67 4.06 -7.41 7.49
N LEU A 68 5.06 -6.73 8.07
CA LEU A 68 5.60 -5.50 7.49
C LEU A 68 6.34 -5.74 6.16
N ARG A 69 7.00 -6.88 5.98
CA ARG A 69 7.58 -7.27 4.67
C ARG A 69 6.49 -7.47 3.63
N ASP A 70 5.45 -8.23 3.96
CA ASP A 70 4.33 -8.47 3.04
C ASP A 70 3.62 -7.15 2.66
N VAL A 71 3.48 -6.22 3.62
CA VAL A 71 2.94 -4.87 3.36
C VAL A 71 3.88 -4.06 2.46
N ALA A 72 5.19 -4.10 2.69
CA ALA A 72 6.16 -3.40 1.87
C ALA A 72 6.16 -3.92 0.42
N ASP A 73 6.07 -5.24 0.23
CA ASP A 73 5.98 -5.86 -1.09
C ASP A 73 4.71 -5.43 -1.84
N GLN A 74 3.57 -5.39 -1.14
CA GLN A 74 2.32 -4.89 -1.72
C GLN A 74 2.39 -3.40 -2.04
N LEU A 75 2.98 -2.59 -1.15
CA LEU A 75 3.15 -1.15 -1.37
C LEU A 75 4.01 -0.89 -2.61
N ALA A 76 5.13 -1.58 -2.75
CA ALA A 76 6.01 -1.46 -3.91
C ALA A 76 5.28 -1.78 -5.23
N LEU A 77 4.44 -2.81 -5.24
CA LEU A 77 3.63 -3.14 -6.42
C LEU A 77 2.66 -2.01 -6.77
N VAL A 78 2.01 -1.41 -5.76
CA VAL A 78 1.09 -0.30 -6.02
C VAL A 78 1.83 0.95 -6.49
N GLU A 79 2.98 1.28 -5.90
CA GLU A 79 3.80 2.42 -6.32
C GLU A 79 4.30 2.27 -7.77
N LEU A 80 4.68 1.06 -8.17
CA LEU A 80 5.02 0.75 -9.57
C LEU A 80 3.83 0.96 -10.51
N GLN A 81 2.63 0.52 -10.13
CA GLN A 81 1.41 0.72 -10.91
C GLN A 81 1.06 2.21 -11.02
N GLU A 82 1.15 2.97 -9.93
CA GLU A 82 0.92 4.41 -9.95
C GLU A 82 1.93 5.12 -10.88
N THR A 83 3.20 4.73 -10.84
CA THR A 83 4.23 5.27 -11.73
C THR A 83 3.95 4.96 -13.20
N ALA A 84 3.57 3.72 -13.52
CA ALA A 84 3.24 3.32 -14.88
C ALA A 84 2.06 4.11 -15.46
N LEU A 85 0.98 4.27 -14.69
CA LEU A 85 -0.20 5.04 -15.09
C LEU A 85 0.13 6.52 -15.35
N LEU A 86 1.04 7.10 -14.57
CA LEU A 86 1.51 8.47 -14.79
C LEU A 86 2.33 8.59 -16.08
N SER A 87 3.14 7.58 -16.42
CA SER A 87 3.91 7.53 -17.66
C SER A 87 3.00 7.39 -18.89
N GLU A 88 2.02 6.49 -18.86
CA GLU A 88 1.04 6.29 -19.94
C GLU A 88 0.18 7.55 -20.15
N GLY A 89 -0.20 8.22 -19.07
CA GLY A 89 -0.91 9.50 -19.13
C GLY A 89 -0.08 10.63 -19.75
N ALA A 90 1.23 10.67 -19.51
CA ALA A 90 2.13 11.67 -20.08
C ALA A 90 2.33 11.49 -21.60
N GLU A 91 2.47 10.25 -22.08
CA GLU A 91 2.55 9.95 -23.52
C GLU A 91 1.25 10.33 -24.25
N GLN A 92 0.10 10.13 -23.61
CA GLN A 92 -1.21 10.44 -24.20
C GLN A 92 -1.50 11.96 -24.25
N ILE A 93 -0.88 12.77 -23.38
CA ILE A 93 -1.08 14.23 -23.31
C ILE A 93 -0.19 14.98 -24.32
N GLY A 94 0.72 14.29 -25.03
CA GLY A 94 1.54 14.90 -26.08
C GLY A 94 2.40 16.04 -25.55
N ILE A 95 2.89 15.92 -24.31
CA ILE A 95 3.93 16.82 -23.81
C ILE A 95 5.22 16.39 -24.50
N ASP A 96 5.45 16.90 -25.70
CA ASP A 96 6.74 16.79 -26.39
C ASP A 96 7.82 17.16 -25.38
N SER A 97 8.71 16.21 -25.11
CA SER A 97 9.84 16.39 -24.22
C SER A 97 10.55 17.68 -24.58
N VAL A 98 10.58 18.64 -23.65
CA VAL A 98 11.38 19.87 -23.81
C VAL A 98 12.80 19.41 -24.15
N PRO A 99 13.34 19.79 -25.33
CA PRO A 99 14.67 19.37 -25.72
C PRO A 99 15.66 19.84 -24.66
N ASP A 100 16.53 18.94 -24.19
CA ASP A 100 17.57 19.19 -23.18
C ASP A 100 18.69 20.14 -23.69
N ARG A 101 18.50 20.72 -24.87
CA ARG A 101 19.36 21.73 -25.48
C ARG A 101 18.56 23.00 -25.67
N VAL A 102 19.05 24.08 -25.06
CA VAL A 102 18.69 25.43 -25.47
C VAL A 102 19.19 25.60 -26.91
N PRO A 103 18.34 26.01 -27.88
CA PRO A 103 18.79 26.28 -29.23
C PRO A 103 19.94 27.30 -29.21
N ASP A 104 21.01 27.01 -29.95
CA ASP A 104 22.11 27.97 -30.07
C ASP A 104 21.60 29.21 -30.83
N VAL A 105 22.04 30.39 -30.40
CA VAL A 105 21.62 31.70 -30.97
C VAL A 105 21.87 31.79 -32.48
N VAL A 106 22.74 30.95 -33.02
CA VAL A 106 23.11 30.89 -34.44
C VAL A 106 21.96 30.38 -35.34
N ASP A 107 20.99 29.65 -34.79
CA ASP A 107 19.84 29.12 -35.56
C ASP A 107 18.71 30.14 -35.78
N MET A 108 18.82 31.35 -35.20
CA MET A 108 17.83 32.43 -35.34
C MET A 108 18.20 33.51 -36.37
N VAL A 109 19.38 33.44 -36.99
CA VAL A 109 19.77 34.35 -38.07
C VAL A 109 19.92 33.54 -39.34
N GLY A 110 18.83 33.44 -40.10
CA GLY A 110 18.82 32.81 -41.41
C GLY A 110 19.85 33.46 -42.34
N VAL A 111 20.88 32.70 -42.68
CA VAL A 111 21.67 32.88 -43.90
C VAL A 111 21.12 31.92 -44.95
#